data_AF-A0A9P0CHI0-F1
#
_entry.id   AF-A0A9P0CHI0-F1
#
_cell.length_a   1.000
_cell.length_b   1.000
_cell.length_c   1.000
_cell.angle_alpha   90.00
_cell.angle_beta   90.00
_cell.angle_gamma   90.00
#
_symmetry.space_group_name_H-M   'P 1'
#
loop_
_entity.id
_entity.type
_entity.pdbx_description
1 polymer ?
#
loop_
_entity_poly.entity_id
_entity_poly.type
_entity_poly.pdbx_seq_one_letter_code
_entity_poly.pdbx_strand_id
1 'polypeptide(L)'
;MDVSASSSICMSPVNPEKAHKRIKQPLKWKRNVAKRLKYSAKSLPTFLECEHKSKAFMCATLKMRDLFKFHNNFHENLTKISQDNFILKYMSLLLIKGRRPKNGNGREKREMQTKFTIQGSDYHCVPVCQKTF
;
A
#
# COMPACT_ATOMS: atom_id res chain seq x y z
N MET A 1 8.06 -46.63 67.56
CA MET A 1 7.84 -47.12 66.19
C MET A 1 7.35 -45.92 65.40
N ASP A 2 8.27 -45.14 64.85
CA ASP A 2 7.97 -43.90 64.15
C ASP A 2 7.67 -44.20 62.68
N VAL A 3 6.44 -43.89 62.25
CA VAL A 3 5.99 -44.07 60.87
C VAL A 3 6.26 -42.76 60.11
N SER A 4 7.34 -42.75 59.34
CA SER A 4 7.69 -41.67 58.42
C SER A 4 6.62 -41.53 57.33
N ALA A 5 5.83 -40.46 57.40
CA ALA A 5 4.88 -40.11 56.35
C ALA A 5 5.61 -39.46 55.17
N SER A 6 5.86 -40.25 54.12
CA SER A 6 6.34 -39.74 52.82
C SER A 6 5.21 -38.93 52.15
N SER A 7 5.31 -37.61 52.22
CA SER A 7 4.41 -36.69 51.51
C SER A 7 4.67 -36.75 50.01
N SER A 8 3.81 -37.48 49.30
CA SER A 8 3.84 -37.57 47.84
C SER A 8 3.33 -36.24 47.24
N ILE A 9 4.23 -35.44 46.69
CA ILE A 9 3.89 -34.17 46.04
C ILE A 9 3.24 -34.49 44.68
N CYS A 10 1.93 -34.26 44.58
CA CYS A 10 1.20 -34.37 43.31
C CYS A 10 1.35 -33.06 42.51
N MET A 11 2.30 -33.04 41.57
CA MET A 11 2.44 -31.95 40.60
C MET A 11 1.37 -32.11 39.51
N SER A 12 0.32 -31.30 39.56
CA SER A 12 -0.68 -31.22 38.50
C SER A 12 -0.19 -30.26 37.38
N PRO A 13 -0.34 -30.64 36.09
CA PRO A 13 0.14 -29.81 34.98
C PRO A 13 -0.61 -28.48 34.91
N VAL A 14 0.15 -27.38 34.85
CA VAL A 14 -0.39 -26.02 34.71
C VAL A 14 -1.17 -25.89 33.39
N ASN A 15 -2.36 -25.31 33.46
CA ASN A 15 -3.20 -25.05 32.29
C ASN A 15 -2.42 -24.18 31.27
N PRO A 16 -2.23 -24.64 30.02
CA PRO A 16 -1.47 -23.93 29.00
C PRO A 16 -2.04 -22.55 28.63
N GLU A 17 -3.33 -22.29 28.90
CA GLU A 17 -3.95 -20.97 28.67
C GLU A 17 -3.50 -19.90 29.66
N LYS A 18 -3.06 -20.32 30.85
CA LYS A 18 -2.55 -19.44 31.92
C LYS A 18 -1.03 -19.44 31.99
N ALA A 19 -0.35 -20.10 31.04
CA ALA A 19 1.10 -20.13 30.98
C ALA A 19 1.63 -18.71 30.65
N HIS A 20 2.63 -18.26 31.40
CA HIS A 20 3.29 -16.97 31.16
C HIS A 20 3.95 -16.88 29.78
N LYS A 21 4.33 -18.04 29.19
CA LYS A 21 4.94 -18.09 27.85
C LYS A 21 3.85 -18.07 26.78
N ARG A 22 3.94 -17.09 25.88
CA ARG A 22 3.02 -16.93 24.75
C ARG A 22 3.09 -18.14 23.80
N ILE A 23 1.92 -18.70 23.46
CA ILE A 23 1.82 -19.79 22.48
C ILE A 23 2.26 -19.29 21.10
N LYS A 24 3.18 -20.01 20.46
CA LYS A 24 3.66 -19.69 19.10
C LYS A 24 2.54 -19.97 18.09
N GLN A 25 2.17 -18.96 17.30
CA GLN A 25 1.21 -19.10 16.19
C GLN A 25 1.93 -19.09 14.82
N PRO A 26 2.50 -20.22 14.36
CA PRO A 26 3.35 -20.26 13.17
C PRO A 26 2.60 -19.86 11.89
N LEU A 27 1.33 -20.25 11.75
CA LEU A 27 0.53 -19.91 10.57
C LEU A 27 0.29 -18.41 10.45
N LYS A 28 -0.04 -17.75 11.57
CA LYS A 28 -0.22 -16.28 11.62
C LYS A 28 1.08 -15.57 11.29
N TRP A 29 2.19 -16.04 11.84
CA TRP A 29 3.52 -15.51 11.53
C TRP A 29 3.85 -15.63 10.04
N LYS A 30 3.70 -16.83 9.43
CA LYS A 30 3.93 -17.04 7.99
C LYS A 30 3.08 -16.10 7.13
N ARG A 31 1.79 -15.94 7.44
CA ARG A 31 0.89 -15.01 6.75
C ARG A 31 1.35 -13.56 6.87
N ASN A 32 1.82 -13.13 8.04
CA ASN A 32 2.29 -11.77 8.25
C ASN A 32 3.60 -11.49 7.51
N VAL A 33 4.53 -12.44 7.47
CA VAL A 33 5.75 -12.35 6.65
C VAL A 33 5.39 -12.23 5.18
N ALA A 34 4.51 -13.09 4.67
CA ALA A 34 4.05 -13.03 3.28
C ALA A 34 3.35 -11.69 2.94
N LYS A 35 2.53 -11.16 3.85
CA LYS A 35 1.93 -9.83 3.69
C LYS A 35 2.99 -8.73 3.60
N ARG A 36 4.00 -8.74 4.48
CA ARG A 36 5.07 -7.75 4.49
C ARG A 36 5.88 -7.79 3.18
N LEU A 37 6.23 -8.99 2.72
CA LEU A 37 6.93 -9.19 1.44
C LEU A 37 6.09 -8.78 0.22
N LYS A 38 4.77 -8.92 0.30
CA LYS A 38 3.86 -8.51 -0.78
C LYS A 38 3.89 -7.00 -1.00
N TYR A 39 3.96 -6.22 0.08
CA TYR A 39 3.90 -4.75 0.04
C TYR A 39 5.29 -4.08 0.06
N SER A 40 6.37 -4.84 0.21
CA SER A 40 7.73 -4.30 0.09
C SER A 40 8.10 -4.01 -1.36
N ALA A 41 8.98 -3.01 -1.54
CA ALA A 41 9.60 -2.72 -2.81
C ALA A 41 10.33 -3.96 -3.35
N LYS A 42 10.07 -4.31 -4.61
CA LYS A 42 10.73 -5.45 -5.28
C LYS A 42 11.92 -5.02 -6.12
N SER A 43 11.87 -3.80 -6.65
CA SER A 43 12.87 -3.22 -7.54
C SER A 43 12.96 -1.72 -7.29
N LEU A 44 13.99 -1.09 -7.84
CA LEU A 44 14.09 0.36 -7.89
C LEU A 44 13.07 0.89 -8.92
N PRO A 45 12.61 2.16 -8.77
CA PRO A 45 11.76 2.77 -9.77
C PRO A 45 12.52 2.91 -11.08
N THR A 46 11.87 2.53 -12.18
CA THR A 46 12.37 2.77 -13.53
C THR A 46 11.83 4.11 -14.04
N PHE A 47 12.63 4.82 -14.84
CA PHE A 47 12.09 5.98 -15.53
C PHE A 47 11.06 5.52 -16.55
N LEU A 48 9.98 6.27 -16.68
CA LEU A 48 8.89 5.91 -17.58
C LEU A 48 9.04 6.68 -18.87
N GLU A 49 9.21 5.93 -19.96
CA GLU A 49 9.08 6.46 -21.31
C GLU A 49 7.59 6.62 -21.61
N CYS A 50 7.09 7.83 -21.38
CA CYS A 50 5.70 8.17 -21.64
C CYS A 50 5.58 8.88 -22.99
N GLU A 51 4.88 8.29 -23.96
CA GLU A 51 4.66 8.89 -25.28
C GLU A 51 3.38 9.74 -25.36
N HIS A 52 3.13 10.57 -24.34
CA HIS A 52 1.96 11.44 -24.38
C HIS A 52 2.21 12.60 -25.35
N LYS A 53 1.49 12.61 -26.47
CA LYS A 53 1.50 13.72 -27.43
C LYS A 53 0.74 14.96 -26.95
N SER A 54 0.04 14.87 -25.80
CA SER A 54 -0.77 15.94 -25.24
C SER A 54 -0.03 16.67 -24.11
N LYS A 55 -0.24 17.98 -24.01
CA LYS A 55 0.28 18.83 -22.92
C LYS A 55 -0.41 18.57 -21.56
N ALA A 56 -1.32 17.58 -21.49
CA ALA A 56 -2.09 17.28 -20.29
C ALA A 56 -1.30 16.49 -19.24
N PHE A 57 -0.23 15.82 -19.67
CA PHE A 57 0.65 15.05 -18.81
C PHE A 57 2.08 15.53 -18.99
N MET A 58 2.81 15.66 -17.89
CA MET A 58 4.17 16.21 -17.86
C MET A 58 5.15 15.18 -17.27
N CYS A 59 4.91 13.88 -17.48
CA CYS A 59 5.75 12.83 -16.87
C CYS A 59 7.22 12.93 -17.32
N ALA A 60 7.50 13.43 -18.53
CA ALA A 60 8.87 13.66 -19.02
C ALA A 60 9.62 14.76 -18.25
N THR A 61 8.91 15.65 -17.54
CA THR A 61 9.55 16.70 -16.71
C THR A 61 9.95 16.23 -15.33
N LEU A 62 9.48 15.04 -14.90
CA LEU A 62 9.87 14.47 -13.62
C LEU A 62 11.35 14.08 -13.65
N LYS A 63 12.06 14.41 -12.57
CA LYS A 63 13.44 13.95 -12.38
C LYS A 63 13.40 12.57 -11.73
N MET A 64 14.40 11.73 -12.02
CA MET A 64 14.57 10.44 -11.34
C MET A 64 14.57 10.58 -9.81
N ARG A 65 15.15 11.65 -9.29
CA ARG A 65 15.15 11.95 -7.84
C ARG A 65 13.74 12.03 -7.26
N ASP A 66 12.80 12.64 -7.99
CA ASP A 66 11.42 12.82 -7.54
C ASP A 66 10.68 11.48 -7.52
N LEU A 67 10.91 10.64 -8.54
CA LEU A 67 10.40 9.26 -8.59
C LEU A 67 10.98 8.38 -7.47
N PHE A 68 12.29 8.48 -7.21
CA PHE A 68 12.93 7.77 -6.10
C PHE A 68 12.35 8.17 -4.75
N LYS A 69 12.16 9.47 -4.51
CA LYS A 69 11.54 9.99 -3.28
C LYS A 69 10.11 9.49 -3.14
N PHE A 70 9.32 9.56 -4.21
CA PHE A 70 7.95 9.04 -4.25
C PHE A 70 7.91 7.54 -3.93
N HIS A 71 8.76 6.74 -4.59
CA HIS A 71 8.85 5.29 -4.39
C HIS A 71 9.26 4.92 -2.95
N ASN A 72 10.26 5.60 -2.40
CA ASN A 72 10.70 5.36 -1.03
C ASN A 72 9.60 5.67 -0.02
N ASN A 73 8.90 6.81 -0.19
CA ASN A 73 7.79 7.18 0.69
C ASN A 73 6.60 6.22 0.56
N PHE A 74 6.32 5.72 -0.65
CA PHE A 74 5.25 4.73 -0.87
C PHE A 74 5.52 3.41 -0.13
N HIS A 75 6.78 2.97 -0.11
CA HIS A 75 7.20 1.74 0.54
C HIS A 75 7.69 1.91 1.99
N GLU A 76 7.64 3.12 2.55
CA GLU A 76 7.98 3.38 3.96
C GLU A 76 7.09 2.55 4.89
N ASN A 77 5.80 2.46 4.57
CA ASN A 77 4.82 1.69 5.32
C ASN A 77 4.34 0.46 4.52
N LEU A 78 4.64 -0.73 5.03
CA LEU A 78 4.38 -2.00 4.34
C LEU A 78 2.95 -2.55 4.57
N THR A 79 1.99 -1.67 4.83
CA THR A 79 0.59 -2.06 4.99
C THR A 79 -0.24 -1.58 3.82
N LYS A 80 -1.20 -2.40 3.39
CA LYS A 80 -2.13 -2.08 2.29
C LYS A 80 -2.81 -0.72 2.52
N ILE A 81 -3.31 -0.50 3.73
CA ILE A 81 -4.07 0.70 4.08
C ILE A 81 -3.19 1.95 3.93
N SER A 82 -1.95 1.89 4.44
CA SER A 82 -1.01 3.01 4.28
C SER A 82 -0.67 3.29 2.82
N GLN A 83 -0.46 2.25 2.01
CA GLN A 83 -0.15 2.40 0.58
C GLN A 83 -1.34 2.95 -0.22
N ASP A 84 -2.55 2.46 0.03
CA ASP A 84 -3.76 2.99 -0.59
C ASP A 84 -3.95 4.46 -0.23
N ASN A 85 -3.82 4.81 1.06
CA ASN A 85 -3.93 6.20 1.52
C ASN A 85 -2.86 7.09 0.89
N PHE A 86 -1.64 6.57 0.69
CA PHE A 86 -0.58 7.28 0.01
C PHE A 86 -0.96 7.55 -1.45
N ILE A 87 -1.46 6.56 -2.18
CA ILE A 87 -1.92 6.73 -3.56
C ILE A 87 -3.03 7.78 -3.64
N LEU A 88 -4.01 7.72 -2.73
CA LEU A 88 -5.12 8.67 -2.67
C LEU A 88 -4.68 10.12 -2.46
N LYS A 89 -3.58 10.36 -1.74
CA LYS A 89 -3.00 11.71 -1.58
C LYS A 89 -2.59 12.34 -2.91
N TYR A 90 -2.22 11.51 -3.88
CA TYR A 90 -1.70 11.93 -5.19
C TYR A 90 -2.74 11.79 -6.31
N MET A 91 -3.96 11.39 -5.97
CA MET A 91 -5.09 11.28 -6.88
C MET A 91 -6.10 12.40 -6.63
N SER A 92 -6.73 12.88 -7.70
CA SER A 92 -7.88 13.78 -7.61
C SER A 92 -8.98 13.27 -8.52
N LEU A 93 -10.18 13.11 -7.97
CA LEU A 93 -11.37 12.76 -8.73
C LEU A 93 -12.07 14.05 -9.17
N LEU A 94 -12.30 14.17 -10.47
CA LEU A 94 -13.01 15.29 -11.06
C LEU A 94 -14.31 14.81 -11.68
N LEU A 95 -15.40 15.50 -11.35
CA LEU A 95 -16.67 15.29 -12.03
C LEU A 95 -16.58 15.84 -13.45
N ILE A 96 -16.90 15.01 -14.43
CA ILE A 96 -16.94 15.44 -15.82
C ILE A 96 -18.24 16.21 -16.03
N LYS A 97 -18.14 17.50 -16.34
CA LYS A 97 -19.30 18.31 -16.71
C LYS A 97 -19.99 17.65 -17.92
N GLY A 98 -21.28 17.36 -17.79
CA GLY A 98 -22.04 16.59 -18.77
C GLY A 98 -21.86 17.11 -20.19
N ARG A 99 -21.44 16.23 -21.10
CA ARG A 99 -21.33 16.56 -22.53
C ARG A 99 -22.68 16.34 -23.21
N ARG A 100 -23.10 17.28 -24.06
CA ARG A 100 -24.24 17.09 -24.95
C ARG A 100 -23.92 15.92 -25.91
N PRO A 101 -24.77 14.90 -26.05
CA PRO A 101 -24.53 13.82 -27.00
C PRO A 101 -24.44 14.43 -28.40
N LYS A 102 -23.32 14.18 -29.10
CA LYS A 102 -23.02 14.81 -30.39
C LYS A 102 -23.81 14.14 -31.53
N ASN A 103 -23.98 12.82 -31.45
CA ASN A 103 -24.73 12.00 -32.39
C ASN A 103 -25.58 11.04 -31.54
N GLY A 104 -26.88 10.89 -31.81
CA GLY A 104 -27.90 10.28 -30.93
C GLY A 104 -27.69 8.83 -30.44
N ASN A 105 -26.52 8.22 -30.69
CA ASN A 105 -26.08 6.99 -30.05
C ASN A 105 -25.33 7.35 -28.75
N GLY A 106 -26.06 7.42 -27.65
CA GLY A 106 -25.53 7.78 -26.34
C GLY A 106 -24.52 6.76 -25.84
N ARG A 107 -23.22 7.04 -25.99
CA ARG A 107 -22.19 6.38 -25.17
C ARG A 107 -22.48 6.71 -23.71
N GLU A 108 -22.36 5.70 -22.83
CA GLU A 108 -22.48 5.90 -21.38
C GLU A 108 -21.63 7.09 -20.93
N LYS A 109 -22.24 7.96 -20.12
CA LYS A 109 -21.57 9.14 -19.61
C LYS A 109 -20.50 8.67 -18.62
N ARG A 110 -19.23 8.96 -18.89
CA ARG A 110 -18.23 8.95 -17.81
C ARG A 110 -18.57 10.08 -16.86
N GLU A 111 -18.87 9.73 -15.62
CA GLU A 111 -19.24 10.68 -14.57
C GLU A 111 -18.00 11.29 -13.91
N MET A 112 -16.91 10.54 -13.84
CA MET A 112 -15.69 10.94 -13.15
C MET A 112 -14.44 10.73 -14.02
N GLN A 113 -13.46 11.59 -13.78
CA GLN A 113 -12.10 11.52 -14.31
C GLN A 113 -11.11 11.55 -13.16
N THR A 114 -10.20 10.59 -13.14
CA THR A 114 -9.07 10.61 -12.21
C THR A 114 -7.92 11.39 -12.80
N LYS A 115 -7.36 12.32 -12.02
CA LYS A 115 -6.07 12.95 -12.27
C LYS A 115 -5.04 12.40 -11.29
N PHE A 116 -3.86 12.09 -11.80
CA PHE A 116 -2.73 11.64 -11.00
C PHE A 116 -1.67 12.74 -10.98
N THR A 117 -1.04 12.95 -9.83
CA THR A 117 -0.02 13.96 -9.65
C THR A 117 1.14 13.42 -8.84
N ILE A 118 2.36 13.90 -9.06
CA ILE A 118 3.51 13.60 -8.19
C ILE A 118 4.11 14.94 -7.77
N GLN A 119 4.59 15.01 -6.53
CA GLN A 119 5.27 16.21 -6.04
C GLN A 119 6.69 16.26 -6.62
N GLY A 120 6.96 17.29 -7.42
CA GLY A 120 8.29 17.56 -7.96
C GLY A 120 9.22 18.19 -6.94
N SER A 121 10.49 18.32 -7.32
CA SER A 121 11.55 18.93 -6.51
C SER A 121 11.26 20.38 -6.11
N ASP A 122 10.59 21.15 -6.96
CA ASP A 122 10.24 22.55 -6.67
C ASP A 122 8.87 22.69 -5.95
N TYR A 123 8.46 21.64 -5.22
CA TYR A 123 7.20 21.55 -4.47
C TYR A 123 5.90 21.70 -5.27
N HIS A 124 5.97 21.82 -6.60
CA HIS A 124 4.81 21.82 -7.48
C HIS A 124 4.33 20.39 -7.76
N CYS A 125 3.02 20.23 -7.98
CA CYS A 125 2.43 18.95 -8.37
C CYS A 125 2.50 18.78 -9.90
N VAL A 126 3.28 17.82 -10.36
CA VAL A 126 3.41 17.46 -11.78
C VAL A 126 2.30 16.50 -12.15
N PRO A 127 1.45 16.81 -13.15
CA PRO A 127 0.43 15.88 -13.62
C PRO A 127 1.06 14.72 -14.38
N VAL A 128 0.72 13.50 -13.98
CA VAL A 128 1.28 12.27 -14.54
C VAL A 128 0.19 11.34 -15.07
N CYS A 129 0.57 10.40 -15.91
CA CYS A 129 -0.34 9.36 -16.36
C CYS A 129 -0.48 8.25 -15.32
N GLN A 130 -1.52 7.43 -15.47
CA GLN A 130 -1.76 6.27 -14.61
C GLN A 130 -0.60 5.26 -14.62
N LYS A 131 0.11 5.11 -15.75
CA LYS A 131 1.27 4.19 -15.87
C LYS A 131 2.45 4.58 -14.96
N THR A 132 2.36 5.72 -14.27
CA THR A 132 3.39 6.22 -13.37
C THR A 132 3.34 5.60 -11.98
N PHE A 133 2.20 5.01 -11.62
CA PHE A 133 1.95 4.30 -10.38
C PHE A 133 1.98 2.79 -10.65
#